data_AF-A0A0W7W9M6-F1
#
_entry.id   AF-A0A0W7W9M6-F1
#
_cell.length_a   1.000
_cell.length_b   1.000
_cell.length_c   1.000
_cell.angle_alpha   90.00
_cell.angle_beta   90.00
_cell.angle_gamma   90.00
#
_symmetry.space_group_name_H-M   'P 1'
#
loop_
_entity.id
_entity.type
_entity.pdbx_description
1 polymer ?
#
loop_
_entity_poly.entity_id
_entity_poly.type
_entity_poly.pdbx_seq_one_letter_code
_entity_poly.pdbx_strand_id
1 'polypeptide(L)'
;MRIPPSKLWGKEPERRLIPDGDGWRIDQEAEYSREDYELLAALHEHEASIGTHGQPLDEAMSIGADPLNPKGTHRYEARPVRDWADDALEQAQKDPRYSGENFSAARKWRVYKVER
;
A
#
# COMPACT_ATOMS: atom_id res chain seq x y z
N MET A 1 -15.98 -7.45 -2.46
CA MET A 1 -15.02 -8.10 -3.38
C MET A 1 -13.65 -8.13 -2.72
N ARG A 2 -12.89 -9.23 -2.77
CA ARG A 2 -11.58 -9.35 -2.10
C ARG A 2 -10.64 -10.16 -2.99
N ILE A 3 -9.72 -9.50 -3.68
CA ILE A 3 -8.68 -10.17 -4.48
C ILE A 3 -7.62 -10.70 -3.50
N PRO A 4 -7.32 -12.01 -3.49
CA PRO A 4 -6.27 -12.55 -2.62
C PRO A 4 -4.88 -12.05 -3.05
N PRO A 5 -3.97 -11.71 -2.12
CA PRO A 5 -2.63 -11.21 -2.45
C PRO A 5 -1.83 -12.14 -3.36
N SER A 6 -2.02 -13.46 -3.24
CA SER A 6 -1.37 -14.46 -4.08
C SER A 6 -1.65 -14.29 -5.57
N LYS A 7 -2.88 -13.87 -5.93
CA LYS A 7 -3.26 -13.59 -7.31
C LYS A 7 -2.55 -12.35 -7.87
N LEU A 8 -2.29 -11.35 -7.04
CA LEU A 8 -1.55 -10.14 -7.43
C LEU A 8 -0.06 -10.45 -7.69
N TRP A 9 0.47 -11.51 -7.09
CA TRP A 9 1.85 -11.96 -7.30
C TRP A 9 1.99 -12.96 -8.46
N GLY A 10 0.97 -13.08 -9.31
CA GLY A 10 1.02 -13.93 -10.51
C GLY A 10 0.91 -15.43 -10.23
N LYS A 11 0.45 -15.85 -9.04
CA LYS A 11 0.18 -17.26 -8.76
C LYS A 11 -1.02 -17.71 -9.60
N GLU A 12 -0.88 -18.82 -10.32
CA GLU A 12 -1.97 -19.44 -11.06
C GLU A 12 -3.09 -19.92 -10.11
N PRO A 13 -4.36 -19.85 -10.54
CA PRO A 13 -5.50 -20.28 -9.73
C PRO A 13 -5.39 -21.77 -9.40
N GLU A 14 -5.56 -22.09 -8.13
CA GLU A 14 -5.37 -23.46 -7.65
C GLU A 14 -6.57 -24.33 -8.01
N ARG A 15 -6.31 -25.57 -8.46
CA ARG A 15 -7.32 -26.60 -8.68
C ARG A 15 -7.16 -27.70 -7.65
N ARG A 16 -8.21 -27.98 -6.89
CA ARG A 16 -8.23 -29.05 -5.87
C ARG A 16 -9.34 -30.04 -6.15
N LEU A 17 -9.08 -31.31 -5.89
CA LEU A 17 -10.10 -32.34 -5.88
C LEU A 17 -10.61 -32.52 -4.45
N ILE A 18 -11.90 -32.30 -4.25
CA ILE A 18 -12.57 -32.43 -2.95
C ILE A 18 -13.52 -33.64 -3.04
N PRO A 19 -13.41 -34.64 -2.15
CA PRO A 19 -14.36 -35.75 -2.13
C PRO A 19 -15.75 -35.26 -1.70
N ASP A 20 -16.80 -35.65 -2.43
CA ASP A 20 -18.19 -35.17 -2.22
C ASP A 20 -19.21 -36.24 -1.79
N GLY A 21 -18.74 -37.47 -1.53
CA GLY A 21 -19.56 -38.61 -1.10
C GLY A 21 -19.79 -39.65 -2.20
N ASP A 22 -19.98 -39.22 -3.45
CA ASP A 22 -20.21 -40.11 -4.61
C ASP A 22 -19.06 -40.04 -5.65
N GLY A 23 -18.11 -39.12 -5.45
CA GLY A 23 -16.92 -39.02 -6.28
C GLY A 23 -15.99 -37.88 -5.85
N TRP A 24 -15.46 -37.18 -6.85
CA TRP A 24 -14.56 -36.04 -6.66
C TRP A 24 -15.15 -34.81 -7.34
N ARG A 25 -15.28 -33.72 -6.58
CA ARG A 25 -15.60 -32.40 -7.11
C ARG A 25 -14.31 -31.62 -7.35
N ILE A 26 -14.19 -31.00 -8.52
CA ILE A 26 -13.13 -30.03 -8.79
C ILE A 26 -13.54 -28.70 -8.16
N ASP A 27 -12.78 -28.25 -7.17
CA ASP A 27 -12.86 -26.89 -6.65
C ASP A 27 -11.73 -26.08 -7.29
N GLN A 28 -12.12 -25.08 -8.09
CA GLN A 28 -11.18 -24.20 -8.79
C GLN A 28 -11.30 -22.81 -8.19
N GLU A 29 -10.16 -22.25 -7.79
CA GLU A 29 -10.08 -20.85 -7.40
C GLU A 29 -10.57 -19.97 -8.56
N ALA A 30 -11.53 -19.08 -8.29
CA ALA A 30 -12.14 -18.25 -9.32
C ALA A 30 -11.06 -17.47 -10.08
N GLU A 31 -11.20 -17.28 -11.39
CA GLU A 31 -10.31 -16.41 -12.18
C GLU A 31 -10.60 -14.92 -11.90
N TYR A 32 -9.85 -14.00 -12.51
CA TYR A 32 -10.19 -12.58 -12.43
C TYR A 32 -11.51 -12.33 -13.14
N SER A 33 -12.48 -11.78 -12.41
CA SER A 33 -13.72 -11.34 -13.00
C SER A 33 -13.51 -10.02 -13.74
N ARG A 34 -14.47 -9.64 -14.58
CA ARG A 34 -14.46 -8.34 -15.27
C ARG A 34 -14.34 -7.18 -14.28
N GLU A 35 -15.06 -7.24 -13.16
CA GLU A 35 -15.01 -6.23 -12.11
C GLU A 35 -13.61 -6.12 -11.48
N ASP A 36 -12.87 -7.23 -11.35
CA ASP A 36 -11.51 -7.19 -10.83
C ASP A 36 -10.55 -6.49 -11.80
N TYR A 37 -10.73 -6.72 -13.11
CA TYR A 37 -9.96 -6.01 -14.14
C TYR A 37 -10.28 -4.51 -14.16
N GLU A 38 -11.55 -4.14 -14.01
CA GLU A 38 -11.98 -2.74 -13.92
C GLU A 38 -11.34 -2.06 -12.69
N LEU A 39 -11.27 -2.76 -11.56
CA LEU A 39 -10.60 -2.26 -10.36
C LEU A 39 -9.09 -2.07 -10.56
N LEU A 40 -8.42 -3.04 -11.18
CA LEU A 40 -6.97 -2.95 -11.47
C LEU A 40 -6.66 -1.83 -12.47
N ALA A 41 -7.50 -1.64 -13.48
CA ALA A 41 -7.39 -0.54 -14.42
C ALA A 41 -7.56 0.82 -13.71
N ALA A 42 -8.58 0.94 -12.86
CA ALA A 42 -8.81 2.16 -12.08
C ALA A 42 -7.64 2.47 -11.11
N LEU A 43 -7.06 1.44 -10.48
CA LEU A 43 -5.86 1.61 -9.66
C LEU A 43 -4.69 2.11 -10.49
N HIS A 44 -4.46 1.53 -11.67
CA HIS A 44 -3.39 1.95 -12.56
C HIS A 44 -3.54 3.41 -13.03
N GLU A 45 -4.76 3.81 -13.41
CA GLU A 45 -5.07 5.20 -13.77
C GLU A 45 -4.86 6.14 -12.59
N HIS A 46 -5.25 5.72 -11.39
CA HIS A 46 -5.03 6.50 -10.18
C HIS A 46 -3.54 6.67 -9.86
N GLU A 47 -2.75 5.60 -9.94
CA GLU A 47 -1.29 5.66 -9.75
C GLU A 47 -0.63 6.55 -10.80
N ALA A 48 -1.08 6.49 -12.06
CA ALA A 48 -0.61 7.38 -13.12
C ALA A 48 -0.98 8.86 -12.90
N SER A 49 -2.08 9.13 -12.17
CA SER A 49 -2.50 10.49 -11.80
C SER A 49 -1.71 11.07 -10.62
N ILE A 50 -0.91 10.25 -9.93
CA ILE A 50 -0.12 10.65 -8.77
C ILE A 50 1.33 10.90 -9.19
N GLY A 51 1.87 12.05 -8.78
CA GLY A 51 3.27 12.42 -9.00
C GLY A 51 4.22 11.66 -8.08
N THR A 52 5.52 11.76 -8.37
CA THR A 52 6.60 11.03 -7.66
C THR A 52 6.62 11.22 -6.14
N HIS A 53 5.99 12.29 -5.62
CA HIS A 53 5.93 12.58 -4.18
C HIS A 53 4.52 12.43 -3.59
N GLY A 54 3.61 11.74 -4.28
CA GLY A 54 2.26 11.44 -3.79
C GLY A 54 1.20 12.53 -4.05
N GLN A 55 1.56 13.60 -4.76
CA GLN A 55 0.63 14.68 -5.10
C GLN A 55 -0.23 14.35 -6.34
N PRO A 56 -1.52 14.72 -6.38
CA PRO A 56 -2.32 14.66 -7.60
C PRO A 56 -1.70 15.58 -8.67
N LEU A 57 -1.38 15.04 -9.85
CA LEU A 57 -0.70 15.79 -10.90
C LEU A 57 -1.57 16.88 -11.51
N ASP A 58 -2.86 16.60 -11.68
CA ASP A 58 -3.84 17.54 -12.21
C ASP A 58 -4.00 18.77 -11.32
N GLU A 59 -4.08 18.57 -10.00
CA GLU A 59 -4.14 19.64 -9.02
C GLU A 59 -2.80 20.39 -8.93
N ALA A 60 -1.68 19.66 -8.89
CA ALA A 60 -0.34 20.24 -8.80
C ALA A 60 0.07 21.05 -10.04
N MET A 61 -0.50 20.73 -11.21
CA MET A 61 -0.29 21.49 -12.46
C MET A 61 -1.35 22.58 -12.70
N SER A 62 -2.29 22.76 -11.77
CA SER A 62 -3.32 23.78 -11.89
C SER A 62 -2.76 25.19 -11.70
N ILE A 63 -3.43 26.21 -12.26
CA ILE A 63 -3.06 27.61 -12.06
C ILE A 63 -3.17 28.05 -10.59
N GLY A 64 -3.96 27.33 -9.79
CA GLY A 64 -4.09 27.54 -8.35
C GLY A 64 -2.89 27.04 -7.55
N ALA A 65 -2.12 26.10 -8.11
CA ALA A 65 -0.90 25.55 -7.54
C ALA A 65 0.38 26.25 -8.01
N ASP A 66 0.28 27.16 -9.00
CA ASP A 66 1.44 27.84 -9.59
C ASP A 66 2.17 28.72 -8.56
N PRO A 67 3.45 28.44 -8.24
CA PRO A 67 4.21 29.20 -7.26
C PRO A 67 4.50 30.64 -7.68
N LEU A 68 4.37 30.96 -8.98
CA LEU A 68 4.54 32.30 -9.52
C LEU A 68 3.22 33.08 -9.61
N ASN A 69 2.08 32.43 -9.38
CA ASN A 69 0.78 33.09 -9.40
C ASN A 69 0.52 33.79 -8.05
N PRO A 70 0.45 35.14 -8.01
CA PRO A 70 0.16 35.87 -6.78
C PRO A 70 -1.26 35.64 -6.24
N LYS A 71 -2.14 35.02 -7.05
CA LYS A 71 -3.51 34.62 -6.68
C LYS A 71 -3.64 33.10 -6.50
N GLY A 72 -2.53 32.36 -6.43
CA GLY A 72 -2.53 30.93 -6.15
C GLY A 72 -3.24 30.61 -4.84
N THR A 73 -3.95 29.49 -4.81
CA THR A 73 -4.73 29.04 -3.64
C THR A 73 -3.99 28.02 -2.79
N HIS A 74 -3.06 27.27 -3.37
CA HIS A 74 -2.30 26.22 -2.69
C HIS A 74 -0.93 26.04 -3.34
N ARG A 75 -0.05 25.27 -2.70
CA ARG A 75 1.24 24.87 -3.28
C ARG A 75 1.65 23.50 -2.74
N TYR A 76 2.33 22.71 -3.55
CA TYR A 76 2.93 21.44 -3.13
C TYR A 76 4.39 21.66 -2.78
N GLU A 77 4.78 21.29 -1.56
CA GLU A 77 6.15 21.42 -1.05
C GLU A 77 6.60 20.05 -0.55
N ALA A 78 7.59 19.45 -1.20
CA ALA A 78 8.20 18.22 -0.73
C ALA A 78 9.03 18.53 0.53
N ARG A 79 8.64 17.96 1.67
CA ARG A 79 9.41 18.05 2.91
C ARG A 79 9.98 16.68 3.25
N PRO A 80 11.18 16.62 3.83
CA PRO A 80 11.66 15.37 4.41
C PRO A 80 10.70 14.99 5.53
N VAL A 81 9.94 13.91 5.32
CA VAL A 81 9.14 13.30 6.37
C VAL A 81 10.04 12.27 7.04
N ARG A 82 10.31 12.47 8.33
CA ARG A 82 10.98 11.45 9.13
C ARG A 82 9.98 10.32 9.35
N ASP A 83 10.25 9.16 8.76
CA ASP A 83 9.52 7.96 9.12
C ASP A 83 10.01 7.52 10.51
N TRP A 84 9.22 7.82 11.53
CA TRP A 84 9.53 7.48 12.92
C TRP A 84 9.56 5.98 13.16
N ALA A 85 8.90 5.16 12.32
CA ALA A 85 8.94 3.72 12.44
C ALA A 85 10.27 3.16 11.89
N ASP A 86 10.70 3.62 10.72
CA ASP A 86 12.01 3.24 10.16
C ASP A 86 13.15 3.77 11.01
N ASP A 87 13.07 5.01 11.50
CA ASP A 87 14.06 5.59 12.41
C ASP A 87 14.10 4.85 13.76
N ALA A 88 12.95 4.44 14.30
CA ALA A 88 12.91 3.61 15.50
C ALA A 88 13.52 2.22 15.25
N LEU A 89 13.31 1.62 14.08
CA LEU A 89 13.89 0.33 13.70
C LEU A 89 15.41 0.43 13.49
N GLU A 90 15.88 1.48 12.84
CA GLU A 90 17.30 1.77 12.66
C GLU A 90 18.00 2.05 14.01
N GLN A 91 17.38 2.85 14.88
CA GLN A 91 17.89 3.08 16.24
C GLN A 91 17.89 1.81 17.07
N ALA A 92 16.86 0.97 16.94
CA ALA A 92 16.81 -0.30 17.61
C ALA A 92 17.94 -1.23 17.11
N GLN A 93 18.14 -1.37 15.79
CA GLN A 93 19.27 -2.13 15.22
C GLN A 93 20.65 -1.64 15.68
N LYS A 94 20.79 -0.34 15.99
CA LYS A 94 22.00 0.27 16.55
C LYS A 94 22.14 0.07 18.07
N ASP A 95 21.07 -0.30 18.79
CA ASP A 95 21.13 -0.59 20.23
C ASP A 95 21.79 -1.97 20.44
N PRO A 96 22.91 -2.07 21.17
CA PRO A 96 23.55 -3.35 21.47
C PRO A 96 22.64 -4.34 22.23
N ARG A 97 21.55 -3.86 22.88
CA ARG A 97 20.51 -4.69 23.50
C ARG A 97 19.54 -5.31 22.50
N TYR A 98 19.53 -4.81 21.27
CA TYR A 98 18.77 -5.33 20.13
C TYR A 98 19.54 -6.41 19.35
N SER A 99 20.53 -7.03 20.00
CA SER A 99 21.20 -8.21 19.49
C SER A 99 21.06 -9.36 20.48
N GLY A 100 20.75 -10.56 19.97
CA GLY A 100 20.63 -11.79 20.77
C GLY A 100 19.27 -11.99 21.47
N GLU A 101 19.32 -12.60 22.67
CA GLU A 101 18.17 -13.17 23.40
C GLU A 101 17.08 -12.15 23.85
N ASN A 102 17.32 -10.84 23.71
CA ASN A 102 16.39 -9.77 24.12
C ASN A 102 15.54 -9.20 22.98
N PHE A 103 15.71 -9.71 21.75
CA PHE A 103 14.89 -9.32 20.60
C PHE A 103 13.48 -9.91 20.74
N SER A 104 12.46 -9.05 20.82
CA SER A 104 11.06 -9.47 20.75
C SER A 104 10.36 -8.78 19.58
N ALA A 105 10.09 -9.55 18.53
CA ALA A 105 9.28 -9.13 17.38
C ALA A 105 7.83 -8.74 17.74
N ALA A 106 7.41 -8.90 19.01
CA ALA A 106 6.09 -8.58 19.51
C ALA A 106 5.93 -7.12 20.00
N ARG A 107 7.02 -6.34 20.11
CA ARG A 107 6.93 -4.93 20.52
C ARG A 107 6.41 -4.06 19.36
N LYS A 108 5.08 -3.87 19.30
CA LYS A 108 4.41 -2.95 18.37
C LYS A 108 4.16 -1.61 19.05
N TRP A 109 4.61 -0.52 18.43
CA TRP A 109 4.35 0.83 18.89
C TRP A 109 3.06 1.38 18.27
N ARG A 110 2.28 2.14 19.04
CA ARG A 110 1.06 2.82 18.59
C ARG A 110 1.24 4.32 18.71
N VAL A 111 0.93 5.04 17.63
CA VAL A 111 0.95 6.51 17.60
C VAL A 111 -0.44 7.04 17.94
N TYR A 112 -0.52 8.13 18.70
CA TYR A 112 -1.77 8.81 19.05
C TYR A 112 -1.78 10.23 18.47
N LYS A 113 -2.96 10.67 18.00
CA LYS A 113 -3.18 12.03 17.51
C LYS A 113 -3.17 13.00 18.68
N VAL A 114 -2.36 14.05 18.60
CA VAL A 114 -2.38 15.19 19.51
C VAL A 114 -2.85 16.39 18.70
N GLU A 115 -3.98 16.97 19.08
CA GLU A 115 -4.53 18.16 18.42
C GLU A 115 -3.85 19.43 18.96
N ARG A 116 -3.78 20.46 18.12
CA ARG A 116 -3.12 21.74 18.40
C ARG A 116 -4.13 22.81 18.75
#